data_AF-A0A183FBK2-F1
#
_entry.id   AF-A0A183FBK2-F1
#
_cell.length_a   1.000
_cell.length_b   1.000
_cell.length_c   1.000
_cell.angle_alpha   90.00
_cell.angle_beta   90.00
_cell.angle_gamma   90.00
#
_symmetry.space_group_name_H-M   'P 1'
#
loop_
_entity.id
_entity.type
_entity.pdbx_description
1 polymer ?
#
loop_
_entity_poly.entity_id
_entity_poly.type
_entity_poly.pdbx_seq_one_letter_code
_entity_poly.pdbx_strand_id
1 'polypeptide(L)' 'MNAANPWEVSVAEHQANSAQFASLYPQQGRIDGNTARNVLMKSNLPPQILAQV' A
#
# COMPACT_ATOMS: atom_id res chain seq x y z
N MET A 1 9.43 18.83 -20.88
CA MET A 1 8.70 18.80 -19.60
C MET A 1 8.49 17.33 -19.29
N ASN A 2 9.22 16.78 -18.33
CA ASN A 2 9.23 15.34 -18.05
C ASN A 2 7.81 14.89 -17.72
N ALA A 3 7.30 13.91 -18.48
CA ALA A 3 6.05 13.24 -18.14
C ALA A 3 6.21 12.65 -16.73
N ALA A 4 5.34 13.06 -15.80
CA ALA A 4 5.28 12.48 -14.46
C ALA A 4 5.24 10.96 -14.60
N ASN A 5 6.11 10.26 -13.87
CA ASN A 5 6.17 8.81 -13.97
C ASN A 5 4.80 8.29 -13.50
N PRO A 6 4.06 7.49 -14.29
CA PRO A 6 2.71 7.02 -13.90
C PRO A 6 2.72 6.15 -12.64
N TRP A 7 3.92 5.74 -12.18
CA TRP A 7 4.16 4.99 -10.96
C TRP A 7 4.66 5.86 -9.79
N GLU A 8 4.72 7.19 -9.98
CA GLU A 8 5.18 8.12 -8.95
C GLU A 8 4.06 8.35 -7.94
N VAL A 9 4.26 7.83 -6.72
CA VAL A 9 3.41 8.14 -5.58
C VAL A 9 3.67 9.60 -5.19
N SER A 10 2.65 10.44 -5.24
CA SER A 10 2.75 11.83 -4.80
C SER A 10 3.12 11.91 -3.31
N VAL A 11 3.63 13.07 -2.87
CA VAL A 11 3.97 13.28 -1.45
C VAL A 11 2.76 13.06 -0.54
N ALA A 12 1.56 13.48 -0.98
CA ALA A 12 0.32 13.29 -0.23
C ALA A 12 -0.07 11.81 -0.12
N GLU A 13 0.01 11.06 -1.22
CA GLU A 13 -0.25 9.61 -1.21
C GLU A 13 0.78 8.86 -0.36
N HIS A 14 2.06 9.26 -0.43
CA HIS A 14 3.11 8.68 0.41
C HIS A 14 2.83 8.91 1.89
N GLN A 15 2.41 10.12 2.28
CA GLN A 15 2.06 10.43 3.67
C GLN A 15 0.84 9.62 4.13
N ALA A 16 -0.20 9.49 3.32
CA ALA A 16 -1.38 8.67 3.62
C ALA A 16 -1.00 7.19 3.79
N ASN A 17 -0.21 6.65 2.87
CA ASN A 17 0.28 5.27 2.92
C ASN A 17 1.18 5.04 4.15
N SER A 18 2.03 6.00 4.51
CA SER A 18 2.88 5.93 5.69
C SER A 18 2.07 5.94 6.99
N ALA A 19 1.05 6.79 7.09
CA ALA A 19 0.15 6.84 8.24
C ALA A 19 -0.62 5.51 8.39
N GLN A 20 -1.13 4.98 7.28
CA GLN A 20 -1.78 3.68 7.25
C GLN A 20 -0.82 2.56 7.67
N PHE A 21 0.40 2.53 7.14
CA PHE A 21 1.42 1.56 7.53
C PHE A 21 1.77 1.62 9.02
N ALA A 22 1.96 2.82 9.58
CA ALA A 22 2.23 3.00 11.00
C ALA A 22 1.10 2.45 11.90
N SER A 23 -0.16 2.58 11.46
CA SER A 23 -1.33 2.04 12.19
C SER A 23 -1.41 0.51 12.20
N LEU A 24 -0.62 -0.18 11.36
CA LEU A 24 -0.55 -1.64 11.30
C LEU A 24 0.49 -2.23 12.27
N TYR A 25 1.14 -1.38 13.09
CA TYR A 25 2.15 -1.78 14.07
C TYR A 25 3.26 -2.66 13.48
N PRO A 26 4.01 -2.13 12.47
CA PRO A 26 5.05 -2.89 11.78
C PRO A 26 6.16 -3.33 12.75
N GLN A 27 6.58 -4.59 12.61
CA GLN A 27 7.68 -5.18 13.36
C GLN A 27 8.94 -5.09 12.49
N GLN A 28 10.00 -4.41 12.99
CA GLN A 28 11.25 -4.20 12.25
C GLN A 28 11.05 -3.53 10.88
N GLY A 29 10.10 -2.60 10.80
CA GLY A 29 9.78 -1.90 9.54
C GLY A 29 9.06 -2.77 8.51
N ARG A 30 8.46 -3.89 8.92
CA ARG A 30 7.71 -4.81 8.06
C ARG A 30 6.38 -5.20 8.70
N ILE A 31 5.39 -5.50 7.87
CA ILE A 31 4.15 -6.17 8.28
C ILE A 31 4.16 -7.61 7.75
N ASP A 32 3.46 -8.50 8.44
CA ASP A 32 3.30 -9.87 7.97
C ASP A 32 2.33 -9.94 6.77
N GLY A 33 2.42 -11.05 6.02
CA GLY A 33 1.61 -11.25 4.82
C GLY A 33 0.10 -11.31 5.09
N ASN A 34 -0.33 -11.77 6.27
CA ASN A 34 -1.75 -11.82 6.61
C ASN A 34 -2.29 -10.40 6.89
N THR A 35 -1.53 -9.58 7.60
CA THR A 35 -1.85 -8.16 7.81
C THR A 35 -1.91 -7.40 6.49
N ALA A 36 -0.91 -7.58 5.61
CA ALA A 36 -0.92 -6.97 4.28
C ALA A 36 -2.15 -7.39 3.46
N ARG A 37 -2.46 -8.70 3.43
CA ARG A 37 -3.64 -9.23 2.74
C ARG A 37 -4.94 -8.62 3.26
N ASN A 38 -5.12 -8.55 4.59
CA ASN A 38 -6.32 -8.01 5.20
C ASN A 38 -6.52 -6.53 4.86
N VAL A 39 -5.43 -5.77 4.75
CA VAL A 39 -5.47 -4.36 4.33
C VAL A 39 -5.84 -4.25 2.85
N LEU A 40 -5.20 -5.04 1.98
CA LEU A 40 -5.47 -5.05 0.56
C LEU A 40 -6.90 -5.49 0.24
N MET A 41 -7.46 -6.49 0.95
CA MET A 41 -8.84 -6.93 0.75
C MET A 41 -9.89 -5.85 1.05
N LYS A 42 -9.57 -4.84 1.87
CA LYS A 42 -10.49 -3.71 2.16
C LYS A 42 -10.63 -2.74 0.98
N SER A 43 -9.78 -2.82 -0.02
CA SER A 43 -9.85 -1.98 -1.23
C SER A 43 -10.98 -2.37 -2.18
N ASN A 44 -11.75 -3.44 -1.87
CA ASN A 44 -12.79 -4.01 -2.73
C ASN A 44 -12.28 -4.45 -4.11
N LEU A 45 -10.97 -4.64 -4.27
CA LEU A 45 -10.40 -5.20 -5.49
C LEU A 45 -10.60 -6.72 -5.54
N PRO A 46 -10.81 -7.29 -6.74
CA PRO A 46 -10.89 -8.74 -6.89
C PRO A 46 -9.59 -9.42 -6.41
N PRO A 47 -9.67 -10.58 -5.72
CA PRO A 47 -8.48 -11.29 -5.23
C PRO A 47 -7.44 -11.61 -6.31
N GLN A 48 -7.88 -11.85 -7.55
CA GLN A 48 -6.97 -12.06 -8.69
C GLN A 48 -6.13 -10.83 -9.03
N ILE A 49 -6.68 -9.63 -8.85
CA ILE A 49 -5.95 -8.37 -9.06
C ILE A 49 -5.01 -8.12 -7.88
N LEU A 50 -5.47 -8.35 -6.65
CA LEU A 50 -4.64 -8.21 -5.46
C LEU A 50 -3.45 -9.17 -5.42
N ALA A 51 -3.55 -10.34 -6.06
CA ALA A 51 -2.45 -11.29 -6.16
C ALA A 51 -1.38 -10.92 -7.21
N GLN A 52 -1.68 -9.96 -8.10
CA GLN A 52 -0.76 -9.49 -9.16
C GLN A 52 0.09 -8.29 -8.74
N VAL A 53 -0.24 -7.67 -7.60
CA VAL A 53 0.42 -6.48 -7.03
C VAL A 53 1.34 -6.91 -5.89
#